data_AF-A0A537UCI9-F1
#
_entry.id   AF-A0A537UCI9-F1
#
_cell.length_a   1.000
_cell.length_b   1.000
_cell.length_c   1.000
_cell.angle_alpha   90.00
_cell.angle_beta   90.00
_cell.angle_gamma   90.00
#
_symmetry.space_group_name_H-M   'P 1'
#
loop_
_entity.id
_entity.type
_entity.pdbx_description
1 polymer ?
#
loop_
_entity_poly.entity_id
_entity_poly.type
_entity_poly.pdbx_seq_one_letter_code
_entity_poly.pdbx_strand_id
1 'polypeptide(L)'
;MLPPRAKRVTGQSRINTEIAKILRKQKILAKPNASLTEKRVVRDLPVDLSEGLRADFALQNGKLHVASTLDLRKANAPLAEAALKSIVLDKATEVFGKRKVRTIGVYAVASDMRKEFKPHITLLGDYADTIYNWSDRKQHEQFLRAIYDAVPAEFFGQKGGRN
;
A
#
# COMPACT_ATOMS: atom_id res chain seq x y z
N MET A 1 -7.06 -32.59 -5.75
CA MET A 1 -6.33 -32.25 -4.51
C MET A 1 -5.85 -30.81 -4.61
N LEU A 2 -6.28 -29.93 -3.70
CA LEU A 2 -5.71 -28.58 -3.59
C LEU A 2 -4.39 -28.67 -2.79
N PRO A 3 -3.32 -27.96 -3.18
CA PRO A 3 -2.07 -27.99 -2.43
C PRO A 3 -2.28 -27.36 -1.03
N PRO A 4 -1.61 -27.89 0.00
CA PRO A 4 -1.72 -27.35 1.35
C PRO A 4 -1.21 -25.91 1.39
N ARG A 5 -1.99 -25.01 1.99
CA ARG A 5 -1.57 -23.63 2.27
C ARG A 5 -0.27 -23.67 3.08
N ALA A 6 0.80 -23.11 2.53
CA ALA A 6 2.07 -22.95 3.21
C ALA A 6 1.86 -22.34 4.61
N LYS A 7 2.38 -23.01 5.65
CA LYS A 7 2.38 -22.52 7.03
C LYS A 7 3.03 -21.14 7.05
N ARG A 8 2.27 -20.11 7.46
CA ARG A 8 2.79 -18.75 7.68
C ARG A 8 3.85 -18.82 8.76
N VAL A 9 5.09 -18.50 8.42
CA VAL A 9 6.16 -18.22 9.39
C VAL A 9 5.68 -17.05 10.25
N THR A 10 5.48 -17.32 11.54
CA THR A 10 5.07 -16.37 12.56
C THR A 10 6.27 -15.54 13.02
N GLY A 11 6.18 -14.22 12.88
CA GLY A 11 7.14 -13.26 13.44
C GLY A 11 7.08 -11.95 12.66
N GLN A 12 6.46 -10.92 13.26
CA GLN A 12 6.02 -9.66 12.65
C GLN A 12 4.88 -9.79 11.61
N SER A 13 3.82 -9.02 11.86
CA SER A 13 2.80 -8.77 10.85
C SER A 13 3.49 -8.05 9.69
N ARG A 14 3.28 -8.51 8.46
CA ARG A 14 3.73 -7.75 7.29
C ARG A 14 3.06 -6.38 7.34
N ILE A 15 3.79 -5.30 7.07
CA ILE A 15 3.26 -3.92 6.96
C ILE A 15 1.88 -3.84 6.27
N ASN A 16 1.66 -4.62 5.20
CA ASN A 16 0.37 -4.74 4.51
C ASN A 16 -0.78 -5.18 5.46
N THR A 17 -0.54 -6.16 6.34
CA THR A 17 -1.53 -6.64 7.32
C THR A 17 -1.82 -5.60 8.39
N GLU A 18 -0.78 -4.88 8.87
CA GLU A 18 -0.90 -3.75 9.78
C GLU A 18 -1.80 -2.65 9.21
N ILE A 19 -1.49 -2.18 8.00
CA ILE A 19 -2.28 -1.17 7.29
C ILE A 19 -3.72 -1.66 7.11
N ALA A 20 -3.91 -2.88 6.59
CA ALA A 20 -5.25 -3.43 6.38
C ALA A 20 -6.07 -3.54 7.67
N LYS A 21 -5.44 -3.82 8.82
CA LYS A 21 -6.12 -3.85 10.12
C LYS A 21 -6.65 -2.46 10.50
N ILE A 22 -5.83 -1.42 10.32
CA ILE A 22 -6.24 -0.03 10.58
C ILE A 22 -7.37 0.39 9.64
N LEU A 23 -7.22 0.20 8.33
CA LEU A 23 -8.22 0.57 7.33
C LEU A 23 -9.56 -0.15 7.56
N ARG A 24 -9.52 -1.42 7.98
CA ARG A 24 -10.73 -2.19 8.34
C ARG A 24 -11.40 -1.64 9.60
N LYS A 25 -10.63 -1.28 10.63
CA LYS A 25 -11.16 -0.67 11.85
C LYS A 25 -11.89 0.64 11.55
N GLN A 26 -11.40 1.40 10.57
CA GLN A 26 -12.03 2.64 10.11
C GLN A 26 -13.15 2.43 9.07
N LYS A 27 -13.53 1.20 8.75
CA LYS A 27 -14.59 0.85 7.78
C LYS A 27 -14.35 1.32 6.34
N ILE A 28 -13.13 1.73 5.99
CA ILE A 28 -12.76 2.19 4.64
C ILE A 28 -12.08 1.11 3.80
N LEU A 29 -11.71 -0.03 4.40
CA LEU A 29 -11.25 -1.18 3.64
C LEU A 29 -12.44 -1.87 2.95
N ALA A 30 -12.30 -2.14 1.67
CA ALA A 30 -13.30 -2.87 0.90
C ALA A 30 -13.35 -4.35 1.32
N LYS A 31 -14.47 -5.01 1.00
CA LYS A 31 -14.58 -6.47 1.18
C LYS A 31 -13.65 -7.20 0.19
N PRO A 32 -13.28 -8.46 0.44
CA PRO A 32 -12.60 -9.26 -0.57
C PRO A 32 -13.37 -9.25 -1.89
N ASN A 33 -12.66 -9.16 -3.02
CA ASN A 33 -13.21 -9.10 -4.39
C ASN A 33 -14.03 -7.84 -4.72
N ALA A 34 -14.02 -6.84 -3.85
CA ALA A 34 -14.62 -5.54 -4.14
C ALA A 34 -13.93 -4.86 -5.33
N SER A 35 -14.72 -4.14 -6.11
CA SER A 35 -14.22 -3.29 -7.20
C SER A 35 -13.75 -1.93 -6.69
N LEU A 36 -12.90 -1.26 -7.46
CA LEU A 36 -12.48 0.13 -7.23
C LEU A 36 -13.66 1.12 -7.20
N THR A 37 -14.82 0.75 -7.75
CA THR A 37 -16.02 1.59 -7.76
C THR A 37 -16.68 1.76 -6.38
N GLU A 38 -16.32 0.93 -5.39
CA GLU A 38 -16.89 1.00 -4.04
C GLU A 38 -16.37 2.18 -3.19
N LYS A 39 -15.54 3.07 -3.77
CA LYS A 39 -14.96 4.27 -3.11
C LYS A 39 -14.22 3.94 -1.79
N ARG A 40 -13.76 2.69 -1.68
CA ARG A 40 -13.04 2.12 -0.54
C ARG A 40 -11.67 1.67 -0.98
N VAL A 41 -10.78 1.47 -0.02
CA VAL A 41 -9.46 0.92 -0.29
C VAL A 41 -9.61 -0.56 -0.62
N VAL A 42 -9.28 -0.94 -1.85
CA VAL A 42 -9.18 -2.34 -2.28
C VAL A 42 -7.77 -2.86 -1.97
N ARG A 43 -7.67 -4.16 -1.74
CA ARG A 43 -6.38 -4.86 -1.59
C ARG A 43 -6.12 -5.69 -2.82
N ASP A 44 -4.84 -5.91 -3.08
CA ASP A 44 -4.40 -6.87 -4.10
C ASP A 44 -4.99 -6.51 -5.48
N LEU A 45 -4.85 -5.24 -5.88
CA LEU A 45 -5.36 -4.75 -7.16
C LEU A 45 -4.50 -5.35 -8.28
N PRO A 46 -5.09 -6.06 -9.27
CA PRO A 46 -4.36 -6.42 -10.49
C PRO A 46 -3.97 -5.16 -11.25
N VAL A 47 -2.67 -4.98 -11.45
CA VAL A 47 -2.12 -3.92 -12.31
C VAL A 47 -1.91 -4.47 -13.71
N ASP A 48 -1.29 -5.65 -13.81
CA ASP A 48 -1.14 -6.40 -15.04
C ASP A 48 -1.33 -7.90 -14.75
N LEU A 49 -2.38 -8.49 -15.30
CA LEU A 49 -2.69 -9.91 -15.08
C LEU A 49 -1.74 -10.85 -15.85
N SER A 50 -1.20 -10.41 -16.99
CA SER A 50 -0.31 -11.21 -17.82
C SER A 50 1.08 -11.34 -17.19
N GLU A 51 1.56 -10.26 -16.58
CA GLU A 51 2.82 -10.24 -15.83
C GLU A 51 2.66 -10.64 -14.35
N GLY A 52 1.41 -10.84 -13.89
CA GLY A 52 1.10 -11.19 -12.50
C GLY A 52 1.35 -10.06 -11.51
N LEU A 53 1.42 -8.81 -11.97
CA LEU A 53 1.72 -7.64 -11.16
C LEU A 53 0.49 -7.15 -10.41
N ARG A 54 0.63 -7.02 -9.08
CA ARG A 54 -0.46 -6.66 -8.17
C ARG A 54 -0.01 -5.63 -7.15
N ALA A 55 -0.79 -4.56 -7.03
CA ALA A 55 -0.58 -3.53 -6.01
C ALA A 55 -1.17 -3.96 -4.67
N ASP A 56 -0.51 -3.58 -3.58
CA ASP A 56 -0.93 -3.95 -2.24
C ASP A 56 -2.26 -3.31 -1.85
N PHE A 57 -2.41 -2.03 -2.21
CA PHE A 57 -3.63 -1.26 -2.01
C PHE A 57 -3.92 -0.38 -3.21
N ALA A 58 -5.21 -0.13 -3.43
CA ALA A 58 -5.62 0.92 -4.34
C ALA A 58 -6.92 1.60 -3.90
N LEU A 59 -7.13 2.83 -4.35
CA LEU A 59 -8.33 3.62 -4.07
C LEU A 59 -8.60 4.57 -5.23
N GLN A 60 -9.82 4.55 -5.74
CA GLN A 60 -10.26 5.47 -6.79
C GLN A 60 -11.07 6.63 -6.17
N ASN A 61 -10.53 7.85 -6.24
CA ASN A 61 -11.27 9.07 -5.93
C ASN A 61 -10.68 10.27 -6.68
N GLY A 62 -11.29 10.65 -7.80
CA GLY A 62 -10.73 11.62 -8.76
C GLY A 62 -9.51 11.09 -9.50
N LYS A 63 -8.46 10.72 -8.76
CA LYS A 63 -7.24 10.04 -9.22
C LYS A 63 -7.17 8.62 -8.62
N LEU A 64 -6.61 7.68 -9.36
CA LEU A 64 -6.31 6.35 -8.84
C LEU A 64 -5.08 6.47 -7.93
N HIS A 65 -5.20 6.08 -6.67
CA HIS A 65 -4.08 5.96 -5.75
C HIS A 65 -3.66 4.50 -5.71
N VAL A 66 -2.41 4.20 -6.05
CA VAL A 66 -1.84 2.84 -6.06
C VAL A 66 -0.70 2.80 -5.07
N ALA A 67 -0.76 1.88 -4.10
CA ALA A 67 0.28 1.75 -3.10
C ALA A 67 0.93 0.35 -3.12
N SER A 68 2.25 0.36 -3.03
CA SER A 68 3.09 -0.82 -2.83
C SER A 68 3.79 -0.72 -1.48
N THR A 69 3.84 -1.83 -0.76
CA THR A 69 4.41 -1.93 0.58
C THR A 69 5.65 -2.81 0.61
N LEU A 70 6.65 -2.39 1.38
CA LEU A 70 7.96 -3.05 1.48
C LEU A 70 8.36 -3.20 2.95
N ASP A 71 8.38 -4.43 3.46
CA ASP A 71 8.77 -4.71 4.84
C ASP A 71 10.25 -5.07 4.93
N LEU A 72 11.06 -4.13 5.41
CA LEU A 72 12.51 -4.21 5.59
C LEU A 72 12.88 -4.42 7.06
N ARG A 73 11.91 -4.70 7.94
CA ARG A 73 12.17 -5.07 9.35
C ARG A 73 12.70 -6.50 9.49
N LYS A 74 12.59 -7.30 8.42
CA LYS A 74 13.24 -8.61 8.32
C LYS A 74 14.73 -8.43 8.00
N ALA A 75 15.58 -9.17 8.70
CA ALA A 75 17.04 -9.07 8.56
C ALA A 75 17.55 -9.28 7.12
N ASN A 76 16.85 -10.07 6.29
CA ASN A 76 17.30 -10.46 4.95
C ASN A 76 16.28 -10.08 3.86
N ALA A 77 15.84 -8.83 3.81
CA ALA A 77 14.95 -8.39 2.74
C ALA A 77 15.69 -8.35 1.38
N PRO A 78 15.30 -9.16 0.38
CA PRO A 78 16.01 -9.17 -0.90
C PRO A 78 15.71 -7.88 -1.68
N LEU A 79 16.71 -7.34 -2.38
CA LEU A 79 16.54 -6.19 -3.26
C LEU A 79 15.49 -6.45 -4.35
N ALA A 80 15.37 -7.70 -4.79
CA ALA A 80 14.36 -8.15 -5.75
C ALA A 80 12.92 -7.84 -5.30
N GLU A 81 12.63 -7.82 -4.00
CA GLU A 81 11.30 -7.42 -3.51
C GLU A 81 11.06 -5.93 -3.70
N ALA A 82 12.06 -5.09 -3.41
CA ALA A 82 11.97 -3.65 -3.69
C ALA A 82 11.80 -3.38 -5.19
N ALA A 83 12.56 -4.11 -6.03
CA ALA A 83 12.43 -4.03 -7.49
C ALA A 83 11.03 -4.40 -7.96
N LEU A 84 10.47 -5.52 -7.50
CA LEU A 84 9.12 -5.94 -7.84
C LEU A 84 8.08 -4.89 -7.41
N LYS A 85 8.19 -4.36 -6.20
CA LYS A 85 7.28 -3.32 -5.69
C LYS A 85 7.36 -2.03 -6.51
N SER A 86 8.54 -1.70 -7.03
CA SER A 86 8.78 -0.54 -7.87
C SER A 86 8.20 -0.73 -9.28
N ILE A 87 8.42 -1.90 -9.89
CA ILE A 87 7.84 -2.27 -11.20
C ILE A 87 6.32 -2.23 -11.15
N VAL A 88 5.69 -2.68 -10.07
CA VAL A 88 4.23 -2.59 -9.90
C VAL A 88 3.75 -1.13 -9.95
N LEU A 89 4.48 -0.19 -9.34
CA LEU A 89 4.13 1.22 -9.36
C LEU A 89 4.33 1.81 -10.76
N ASP A 90 5.45 1.49 -11.40
CA ASP A 90 5.76 1.94 -12.76
C ASP A 90 4.69 1.48 -13.76
N LYS A 91 4.42 0.17 -13.78
CA LYS A 91 3.39 -0.45 -14.61
C LYS A 91 2.01 0.15 -14.36
N ALA A 92 1.68 0.51 -13.12
CA ALA A 92 0.41 1.17 -12.84
C ALA A 92 0.30 2.52 -13.56
N THR A 93 1.39 3.29 -13.67
CA THR A 93 1.38 4.53 -14.44
C THR A 93 1.29 4.30 -15.94
N GLU A 94 1.87 3.23 -16.46
CA GLU A 94 1.75 2.83 -17.87
C GLU A 94 0.30 2.44 -18.20
N VAL A 95 -0.28 1.50 -17.43
CA VAL A 95 -1.59 0.90 -17.69
C VAL A 95 -2.74 1.89 -17.49
N PHE A 96 -2.75 2.62 -16.38
CA PHE A 96 -3.86 3.51 -16.03
C PHE A 96 -3.61 4.97 -16.46
N GLY A 97 -2.39 5.29 -16.93
CA GLY A 97 -1.98 6.60 -17.39
C GLY A 97 -1.40 7.48 -16.28
N LYS A 98 -0.16 7.95 -16.47
CA LYS A 98 0.62 8.74 -15.50
C LYS A 98 -0.11 9.94 -14.88
N ARG A 99 -0.93 10.66 -15.65
CA ARG A 99 -1.71 11.81 -15.12
C ARG A 99 -2.91 11.39 -14.26
N LYS A 100 -3.35 10.14 -14.35
CA LYS A 100 -4.52 9.58 -13.66
C LYS A 100 -4.16 8.72 -12.45
N VAL A 101 -2.88 8.43 -12.23
CA VAL A 101 -2.38 7.62 -11.10
C VAL A 101 -1.48 8.42 -10.18
N ARG A 102 -1.67 8.30 -8.87
CA ARG A 102 -0.67 8.65 -7.87
C ARG A 102 -0.06 7.36 -7.32
N THR A 103 1.25 7.20 -7.45
CA THR A 103 1.98 6.03 -6.93
C THR A 103 2.52 6.31 -5.52
N ILE A 104 2.35 5.36 -4.61
CA ILE A 104 2.73 5.50 -3.21
C ILE A 104 3.59 4.31 -2.79
N GLY A 105 4.81 4.58 -2.35
CA GLY A 105 5.65 3.60 -1.67
C GLY A 105 5.44 3.68 -0.16
N VAL A 106 5.22 2.55 0.51
CA VAL A 106 5.21 2.52 1.98
C VAL A 106 6.21 1.47 2.44
N TYR A 107 7.20 1.87 3.21
CA TYR A 107 8.22 0.93 3.69
C TYR A 107 8.27 0.93 5.22
N ALA A 108 8.63 -0.21 5.80
CA ALA A 108 8.94 -0.31 7.23
C ALA A 108 10.37 -0.78 7.37
N VAL A 109 11.19 -0.08 8.15
CA VAL A 109 12.58 -0.47 8.41
C VAL A 109 12.91 -0.24 9.88
N ALA A 110 13.80 -1.06 10.45
CA ALA A 110 14.35 -0.78 11.78
C ALA A 110 15.31 0.41 11.70
N SER A 111 15.42 1.20 12.78
CA SER A 111 16.17 2.47 12.77
C SER A 111 17.67 2.28 12.51
N ASP A 112 18.23 1.20 13.04
CA ASP A 112 19.62 0.76 12.87
C ASP A 112 19.90 0.21 11.45
N MET A 113 18.91 -0.41 10.82
CA MET A 113 19.03 -1.00 9.48
C MET A 113 18.80 -0.01 8.32
N ARG A 114 18.46 1.26 8.61
CA ARG A 114 18.09 2.24 7.56
C ARG A 114 19.23 2.51 6.58
N LYS A 115 20.49 2.51 7.03
CA LYS A 115 21.65 2.73 6.16
C LYS A 115 21.86 1.55 5.21
N GLU A 116 21.71 0.34 5.72
CA GLU A 116 21.87 -0.91 4.96
C GLU A 116 20.80 -1.02 3.87
N PHE A 117 19.54 -0.76 4.21
CA PHE A 117 18.44 -0.82 3.25
C PHE A 117 18.22 0.46 2.43
N LYS A 118 19.19 1.38 2.43
CA LYS A 118 19.11 2.59 1.59
C LYS A 118 18.85 2.27 0.11
N PRO A 119 19.51 1.27 -0.52
CA PRO A 119 19.25 0.93 -1.92
C PRO A 119 17.80 0.50 -2.17
N HIS A 120 17.19 -0.28 -1.28
CA HIS A 120 15.80 -0.72 -1.38
C HIS A 120 14.82 0.45 -1.29
N ILE A 121 15.08 1.38 -0.37
CA ILE A 121 14.24 2.56 -0.15
C ILE A 121 14.37 3.52 -1.33
N THR A 122 15.58 3.74 -1.84
CA THR A 122 15.82 4.57 -3.03
C THR A 122 15.11 3.99 -4.23
N LEU A 123 15.28 2.69 -4.51
CA LEU A 123 14.62 2.03 -5.64
C LEU A 123 13.09 2.17 -5.57
N LEU A 124 12.48 1.94 -4.40
CA LEU A 124 11.05 2.17 -4.23
C LEU A 124 10.65 3.62 -4.48
N GLY A 125 11.49 4.56 -4.04
CA GLY A 125 11.29 6.00 -4.21
C GLY A 125 11.36 6.47 -5.66
N ASP A 126 12.25 5.90 -6.47
CA ASP A 126 12.45 6.29 -7.87
C ASP A 126 11.19 6.05 -8.73
N TYR A 127 10.32 5.13 -8.31
CA TYR A 127 9.07 4.77 -9.00
C TYR A 127 7.79 5.18 -8.24
N ALA A 128 7.93 5.93 -7.15
CA ALA A 128 6.80 6.43 -6.36
C ALA A 128 6.73 7.96 -6.39
N ASP A 129 5.54 8.52 -6.59
CA ASP A 129 5.32 9.97 -6.42
C ASP A 129 5.56 10.40 -4.96
N THR A 130 5.35 9.50 -4.00
CA THR A 130 5.55 9.75 -2.58
C THR A 130 5.91 8.47 -1.85
N ILE A 131 6.86 8.55 -0.91
CA ILE A 131 7.19 7.45 -0.01
C ILE A 131 6.93 7.80 1.45
N TYR A 132 6.50 6.81 2.22
CA TYR A 132 6.26 6.93 3.67
C TYR A 132 6.98 5.82 4.44
N ASN A 133 7.73 6.21 5.46
CA ASN A 133 8.27 5.27 6.45
C ASN A 133 7.21 4.94 7.49
N TRP A 134 6.69 3.72 7.45
CA TRP A 134 5.71 3.21 8.41
C TRP A 134 6.24 3.09 9.84
N SER A 135 7.54 2.89 10.01
CA SER A 135 8.18 2.88 11.32
C SER A 135 8.33 4.29 11.93
N ASP A 136 8.21 5.34 11.11
CA ASP A 136 8.21 6.72 11.57
C ASP A 136 6.77 7.18 11.85
N ARG A 137 6.50 7.59 13.10
CA ARG A 137 5.13 7.94 13.52
C ARG A 137 4.54 9.09 12.69
N LYS A 138 5.33 10.11 12.35
CA LYS A 138 4.85 11.27 11.58
C LYS A 138 4.48 10.85 10.16
N GLN A 139 5.32 10.07 9.51
CA GLN A 139 5.08 9.59 8.14
C GLN A 139 3.97 8.55 8.07
N HIS A 140 3.84 7.67 9.06
CA HIS A 140 2.69 6.79 9.23
C HIS A 140 1.39 7.60 9.24
N GLU A 141 1.29 8.62 10.10
CA GLU A 141 0.10 9.46 10.15
C GLU A 141 -0.14 10.23 8.83
N GLN A 142 0.92 10.68 8.15
CA GLN A 142 0.82 11.34 6.84
C GLN A 142 0.26 10.39 5.77
N PHE A 143 0.72 9.13 5.73
CA PHE A 143 0.18 8.12 4.84
C PHE A 143 -1.32 7.89 5.10
N LEU A 144 -1.71 7.71 6.36
CA LEU A 144 -3.12 7.50 6.70
C LEU A 144 -3.98 8.70 6.31
N ARG A 145 -3.51 9.93 6.55
CA ARG A 145 -4.18 11.15 6.09
C ARG A 145 -4.34 11.17 4.57
N ALA A 146 -3.27 10.88 3.81
CA ALA A 146 -3.36 10.82 2.35
C ALA A 146 -4.39 9.80 1.84
N ILE A 147 -4.52 8.65 2.52
CA ILE A 147 -5.56 7.66 2.21
C ILE A 147 -6.94 8.18 2.62
N TYR A 148 -7.09 8.78 3.81
CA TYR A 148 -8.38 9.27 4.30
C TYR A 148 -8.91 10.44 3.48
N ASP A 149 -8.06 11.38 3.07
CA ASP A 149 -8.42 12.51 2.21
C ASP A 149 -8.86 12.02 0.82
N ALA A 150 -8.33 10.88 0.39
CA ALA A 150 -8.75 10.20 -0.82
C ALA A 150 -10.02 9.36 -0.63
N VAL A 151 -10.52 9.12 0.59
CA VAL A 151 -11.80 8.42 0.82
C VAL A 151 -12.94 9.45 0.95
N PRO A 152 -14.08 9.25 0.28
CA PRO A 152 -15.21 10.17 0.41
C PRO A 152 -15.73 10.33 1.85
N ALA A 153 -16.15 11.56 2.20
CA ALA A 153 -16.58 11.94 3.55
C ALA A 153 -17.73 11.07 4.10
N GLU A 154 -18.58 10.54 3.23
CA GLU A 154 -19.70 9.64 3.57
C GLU A 154 -19.27 8.37 4.33
N PHE A 155 -18.00 7.95 4.22
CA PHE A 155 -17.49 6.78 4.93
C PHE A 155 -17.05 7.06 6.38
N PHE A 156 -16.85 8.32 6.75
CA PHE A 156 -16.39 8.68 8.10
C PHE A 156 -17.54 8.95 9.08
N GLY A 157 -18.79 8.97 8.59
CA GLY A 157 -19.99 9.26 9.38
C GLY A 157 -20.05 10.72 9.82
N GLN A 158 -21.21 11.35 9.66
CA GLN A 158 -21.49 12.67 10.23
C GLN A 158 -21.20 12.65 11.74
N LYS A 159 -20.11 13.28 12.16
CA LYS A 159 -20.05 13.84 13.51
C LYS A 159 -20.71 15.21 13.46
N GLY A 160 -22.00 15.24 13.82
CA GLY A 160 -22.65 16.41 14.41
C GLY A 160 -23.17 17.46 13.44
N GLY A 161 -24.30 17.16 12.79
CA GLY A 161 -25.36 18.17 12.72
C GLY A 161 -26.24 18.02 13.96
N ARG A 162 -26.29 19.05 14.81
CA ARG A 162 -27.41 19.41 15.69
C ARG A 162 -27.12 20.77 16.32
N ASN A 163 -27.95 21.73 15.93
CA ASN A 163 -28.37 23.00 16.54
C ASN A 163 -27.34 23.86 17.25
#